data_AF-A0A486D419-F1
#
_entry.id   AF-A0A486D419-F1
#
_cell.length_a   1.000
_cell.length_b   1.000
_cell.length_c   1.000
_cell.angle_alpha   90.00
_cell.angle_beta   90.00
_cell.angle_gamma   90.00
#
_symmetry.space_group_name_H-M   'P 1'
#
loop_
_entity.id
_entity.type
_entity.pdbx_description
1 polymer ?
#
loop_
_entity_poly.entity_id
_entity_poly.type
_entity_poly.pdbx_seq_one_letter_code
_entity_poly.pdbx_strand_id
1 'polypeptide(L)'
;MTNNQLTDAQISNATLIRLIRWADEHKSHYVAAALRELQERRKADREPVVKKVACWSCQNEVEISAIADCDGCCPKCGTRIHLDEEPYIAPLSAPDRDQVRREHAEWSQATFGNVGPVGPLKHLSKEALEAADQPGDLSEWADMQFLLWDAQRRAGITDEQITQAMIDKLAVNKQREWPEPKDGEPRLHIKSQPALQEVHDEK
;
A
#
# COMPACT_ATOMS: atom_id res chain seq x y z
N MET A 1 -42.39 9.05 -21.78
CA MET A 1 -41.81 8.83 -20.45
C MET A 1 -40.32 8.70 -20.66
N THR A 2 -39.57 9.77 -20.41
CA THR A 2 -38.15 9.85 -20.74
C THR A 2 -37.33 9.05 -19.74
N ASN A 3 -36.53 8.16 -20.30
CA ASN A 3 -35.54 7.32 -19.68
C ASN A 3 -34.54 8.19 -18.90
N ASN A 4 -34.44 8.03 -17.58
CA ASN A 4 -33.36 8.63 -16.81
C ASN A 4 -32.75 7.58 -15.88
N GLN A 5 -32.22 6.52 -16.50
CA GLN A 5 -31.21 5.69 -15.85
C GLN A 5 -29.90 6.47 -15.88
N LEU A 6 -29.72 7.33 -14.88
CA LEU A 6 -28.38 7.73 -14.44
C LEU A 6 -27.71 6.46 -13.93
N THR A 7 -26.95 5.80 -14.81
CA THR A 7 -26.20 4.59 -14.48
C THR A 7 -25.23 4.90 -13.34
N ASP A 8 -25.25 4.10 -12.28
CA ASP A 8 -24.38 4.14 -11.09
C ASP A 8 -22.86 4.11 -11.39
N ALA A 9 -22.48 3.98 -12.66
CA ALA A 9 -21.12 3.85 -13.16
C ALA A 9 -20.29 5.15 -13.21
N GLN A 10 -20.84 6.33 -12.94
CA GLN A 10 -20.13 7.59 -13.22
C GLN A 10 -19.29 8.15 -12.06
N ILE A 11 -19.53 7.73 -10.82
CA ILE A 11 -18.81 8.25 -9.66
C ILE A 11 -17.81 7.19 -9.21
N SER A 12 -16.50 7.45 -9.35
CA SER A 12 -15.45 6.55 -8.82
C SER A 12 -15.46 6.54 -7.28
N ASN A 13 -14.93 5.49 -6.65
CA ASN A 13 -14.76 5.47 -5.18
C ASN A 13 -13.88 6.63 -4.68
N ALA A 14 -12.90 7.08 -5.47
CA ALA A 14 -12.09 8.25 -5.16
C ALA A 14 -12.92 9.54 -5.17
N THR A 15 -13.88 9.67 -6.10
CA THR A 15 -14.82 10.79 -6.16
C THR A 15 -15.75 10.79 -4.95
N LEU A 16 -16.25 9.62 -4.55
CA LEU A 16 -17.13 9.46 -3.39
C LEU A 16 -16.45 9.90 -2.08
N ILE A 17 -15.17 9.52 -1.88
CA ILE A 17 -14.38 9.94 -0.71
C ILE A 17 -14.19 11.47 -0.67
N ARG A 18 -13.95 12.10 -1.83
CA ARG A 18 -13.83 13.58 -1.91
C ARG A 18 -15.12 14.28 -1.54
N LEU A 19 -16.27 13.76 -1.97
CA LEU A 19 -17.59 14.32 -1.66
C LEU A 19 -17.95 14.18 -0.17
N ILE A 20 -17.60 13.06 0.46
CA ILE A 20 -17.78 12.86 1.91
C ILE A 20 -16.98 13.90 2.69
N ARG A 21 -15.69 14.07 2.33
CA ARG A 21 -14.82 15.08 2.97
C ARG A 21 -15.38 16.49 2.83
N TRP A 22 -15.81 16.87 1.62
CA TRP A 22 -16.44 18.16 1.39
C TRP A 22 -17.70 18.34 2.25
N ALA A 23 -18.55 17.32 2.36
CA ALA A 23 -19.78 17.38 3.16
C ALA A 23 -19.48 17.53 4.66
N ASP A 24 -18.46 16.83 5.17
CA ASP A 24 -18.02 16.95 6.57
C ASP A 24 -17.45 18.36 6.87
N GLU A 25 -16.60 18.89 5.98
CA GLU A 25 -16.04 20.25 6.09
C GLU A 25 -17.12 21.34 6.13
N HIS A 26 -18.22 21.15 5.39
CA HIS A 26 -19.31 22.11 5.29
C HIS A 26 -20.46 21.81 6.26
N LYS A 27 -20.27 20.91 7.24
CA LYS A 27 -21.28 20.51 8.24
C LYS A 27 -22.60 20.04 7.62
N SER A 28 -22.54 19.46 6.43
CA SER A 28 -23.69 18.91 5.71
C SER A 28 -23.92 17.47 6.15
N HIS A 29 -24.38 17.30 7.38
CA HIS A 29 -24.50 15.99 8.04
C HIS A 29 -25.35 14.97 7.25
N TYR A 30 -26.45 15.42 6.64
CA TYR A 30 -27.31 14.56 5.83
C TYR A 30 -26.64 14.07 4.55
N VAL A 31 -25.83 14.93 3.91
CA VAL A 31 -25.11 14.58 2.68
C VAL A 31 -23.96 13.62 3.00
N ALA A 32 -23.23 13.85 4.09
CA ALA A 32 -22.17 12.95 4.54
C ALA A 32 -22.71 11.55 4.86
N ALA A 33 -23.86 11.47 5.56
CA ALA A 33 -24.51 10.21 5.87
C ALA A 33 -24.92 9.43 4.62
N ALA A 34 -25.59 10.09 3.67
CA ALA A 34 -26.03 9.46 2.43
C ALA A 34 -24.87 8.95 1.56
N LEU A 35 -23.77 9.72 1.49
CA LEU A 35 -22.59 9.32 0.72
C LEU A 35 -21.83 8.15 1.38
N ARG A 36 -21.77 8.10 2.71
CA ARG A 36 -21.20 6.96 3.46
C ARG A 36 -22.03 5.69 3.26
N GLU A 37 -23.36 5.80 3.29
CA GLU A 37 -24.24 4.68 2.99
C GLU A 37 -24.02 4.14 1.57
N LEU A 38 -23.89 5.03 0.58
CA LEU A 38 -23.56 4.64 -0.80
C LEU A 38 -22.19 3.94 -0.90
N GLN A 39 -21.20 4.38 -0.10
CA GLN A 39 -19.89 3.77 -0.05
C GLN A 39 -19.94 2.34 0.51
N GLU A 40 -20.74 2.11 1.56
CA GLU A 40 -20.91 0.78 2.16
C GLU A 40 -21.67 -0.18 1.24
N ARG A 41 -22.73 0.28 0.56
CA ARG A 41 -23.44 -0.54 -0.45
C ARG A 41 -22.50 -1.02 -1.56
N ARG A 42 -21.62 -0.14 -2.05
CA ARG A 42 -20.60 -0.50 -3.06
C ARG A 42 -19.53 -1.46 -2.55
N LYS A 43 -19.26 -1.49 -1.24
CA LYS A 43 -18.36 -2.50 -0.65
C LYS A 43 -19.05 -3.85 -0.56
N ALA A 44 -20.35 -3.87 -0.26
CA ALA A 44 -21.15 -5.08 -0.15
C ALA A 44 -21.43 -5.75 -1.51
N ASP A 45 -21.54 -4.97 -2.59
CA ASP A 45 -21.76 -5.48 -3.96
C ASP A 45 -20.48 -6.02 -4.65
N ARG A 46 -19.34 -6.06 -3.95
CA ARG A 46 -18.16 -6.76 -4.48
C ARG A 46 -18.45 -8.26 -4.51
N GLU A 47 -18.55 -8.82 -5.72
CA GLU A 47 -18.67 -10.27 -5.90
C GLU A 47 -17.62 -11.00 -5.05
N PRO A 48 -18.01 -12.08 -4.34
CA PRO A 48 -17.05 -12.86 -3.58
C PRO A 48 -15.99 -13.39 -4.54
N VAL A 49 -14.73 -13.06 -4.27
CA VAL A 49 -13.60 -13.58 -5.04
C VAL A 49 -13.55 -15.08 -4.83
N VAL A 50 -13.95 -15.84 -5.84
CA VAL A 50 -13.85 -17.30 -5.85
C VAL A 50 -12.37 -17.66 -5.88
N LYS A 51 -11.85 -18.16 -4.76
CA LYS A 51 -10.46 -18.62 -4.66
C LYS A 51 -10.31 -19.96 -5.37
N LYS A 52 -9.35 -20.06 -6.28
CA LYS A 52 -9.01 -21.29 -7.02
C LYS A 52 -7.59 -21.73 -6.69
N VAL A 53 -7.36 -23.04 -6.69
CA VAL A 53 -6.04 -23.68 -6.56
C VAL A 53 -5.83 -24.65 -7.70
N ALA A 54 -4.60 -24.81 -8.17
CA ALA A 54 -4.26 -25.80 -9.19
C ALA A 54 -3.84 -27.12 -8.52
N CYS A 55 -4.39 -28.25 -8.98
CA CYS A 55 -3.92 -29.55 -8.56
C CYS A 55 -2.53 -29.82 -9.15
N TRP A 56 -1.53 -30.09 -8.31
CA TRP A 56 -0.16 -30.36 -8.75
C TRP A 56 -0.06 -31.57 -9.71
N SER A 57 -0.87 -32.61 -9.51
CA SER A 57 -0.84 -33.82 -10.33
C SER A 57 -1.46 -33.63 -11.71
N CYS A 58 -2.69 -33.09 -11.78
CA CYS A 58 -3.45 -33.03 -13.04
C CYS A 58 -3.60 -31.62 -13.62
N GLN A 59 -2.97 -30.62 -12.99
CA GLN A 59 -2.98 -29.20 -13.39
C GLN A 59 -4.38 -28.60 -13.52
N ASN A 60 -5.38 -29.22 -12.89
CA ASN A 60 -6.75 -28.74 -12.94
C ASN A 60 -6.97 -27.63 -11.92
N GLU A 61 -7.57 -26.51 -12.33
CA GLU A 61 -8.07 -25.50 -11.40
C GLU A 61 -9.28 -26.03 -10.64
N VAL A 62 -9.26 -25.88 -9.32
CA VAL A 62 -10.31 -26.32 -8.41
C VAL A 62 -10.67 -25.14 -7.53
N GLU A 63 -11.97 -24.85 -7.40
CA GLU A 63 -12.44 -23.87 -6.42
C GLU A 63 -12.22 -24.41 -5.02
N ILE A 64 -11.70 -23.61 -4.09
CA ILE A 64 -11.39 -24.06 -2.72
C ILE A 64 -12.66 -24.60 -2.03
N SER A 65 -13.82 -24.01 -2.31
CA SER A 65 -15.13 -24.47 -1.83
C SER A 65 -15.53 -25.87 -2.33
N ALA A 66 -15.00 -26.30 -3.48
CA ALA A 66 -15.28 -27.61 -4.06
C ALA A 66 -14.43 -28.75 -3.47
N ILE A 67 -13.53 -28.43 -2.52
CA ILE A 67 -12.63 -29.38 -1.84
C ILE A 67 -13.26 -29.89 -0.53
N ALA A 68 -14.52 -29.52 -0.24
CA ALA A 68 -15.19 -29.86 1.01
C ALA A 68 -15.46 -31.37 1.16
N ASP A 69 -15.22 -31.85 2.39
CA ASP A 69 -15.57 -33.15 3.00
C ASP A 69 -14.50 -34.25 2.91
N CYS A 70 -13.49 -34.15 2.04
CA CYS A 70 -12.46 -35.18 1.88
C CYS A 70 -11.06 -34.56 1.79
N ASP A 71 -10.44 -34.30 2.95
CA ASP A 71 -8.99 -34.25 3.15
C ASP A 71 -8.13 -33.48 2.11
N GLY A 72 -8.68 -32.46 1.46
CA GLY A 72 -7.94 -31.72 0.45
C GLY A 72 -7.84 -32.42 -0.91
N CYS A 73 -8.64 -33.44 -1.24
CA CYS A 73 -8.43 -34.18 -2.50
C CYS A 73 -8.92 -33.42 -3.74
N CYS A 74 -8.15 -33.51 -4.84
CA CYS A 74 -8.57 -32.99 -6.14
C CYS A 74 -9.79 -33.77 -6.67
N PRO A 75 -10.91 -33.13 -7.01
CA PRO A 75 -12.11 -33.80 -7.49
C PRO A 75 -11.92 -34.52 -8.83
N LYS A 76 -10.88 -34.16 -9.60
CA LYS A 76 -10.60 -34.76 -10.91
C LYS A 76 -9.74 -36.01 -10.84
N CYS A 77 -8.73 -36.03 -9.98
CA CYS A 77 -7.75 -37.13 -9.94
C CYS A 77 -7.65 -37.83 -8.58
N GLY A 78 -8.40 -37.37 -7.57
CA GLY A 78 -8.41 -37.95 -6.22
C GLY A 78 -7.12 -37.75 -5.43
N THR A 79 -6.12 -37.05 -5.99
CA THR A 79 -4.83 -36.81 -5.31
C THR A 79 -5.00 -35.74 -4.22
N ARG A 80 -4.44 -35.98 -3.04
CA ARG A 80 -4.42 -35.03 -1.92
C ARG A 80 -3.72 -33.73 -2.35
N ILE A 81 -4.45 -32.63 -2.32
CA ILE A 81 -3.91 -31.27 -2.41
C ILE A 81 -3.48 -30.92 -1.00
N HIS A 82 -2.18 -30.84 -0.76
CA HIS A 82 -1.67 -30.27 0.48
C HIS A 82 -2.04 -28.78 0.50
N LEU A 83 -3.01 -28.41 1.32
CA LEU A 83 -3.42 -27.01 1.55
C LEU A 83 -2.56 -26.35 2.64
N ASP A 84 -1.49 -27.02 3.08
CA ASP A 84 -0.80 -26.71 4.33
C ASP A 84 0.59 -26.08 4.12
N GLU A 85 0.98 -25.74 2.89
CA GLU A 85 2.24 -25.04 2.59
C GLU A 85 2.02 -23.68 1.88
N GLU A 86 1.16 -22.84 2.44
CA GLU A 86 1.33 -21.39 2.30
C GLU A 86 1.53 -20.81 3.71
N PRO A 87 2.63 -20.09 4.01
CA PRO A 87 2.60 -19.13 5.11
C PRO A 87 1.72 -17.97 4.63
N TYR A 88 0.40 -18.18 4.64
CA TYR A 88 -0.57 -17.11 4.52
C TYR A 88 -0.48 -16.30 5.83
N ILE A 89 0.56 -15.48 5.93
CA ILE A 89 0.51 -14.29 6.79
C ILE A 89 -0.57 -13.44 6.14
N ALA A 90 -1.81 -13.63 6.58
CA ALA A 90 -2.90 -12.71 6.25
C ALA A 90 -2.34 -11.30 6.46
N PRO A 91 -2.53 -10.35 5.52
CA PRO A 91 -2.09 -8.99 5.75
C PRO A 91 -2.64 -8.58 7.10
N LEU A 92 -1.73 -8.27 8.04
CA LEU A 92 -2.05 -7.78 9.37
C LEU A 92 -3.20 -6.80 9.19
N SER A 93 -4.33 -7.08 9.84
CA SER A 93 -5.48 -6.21 9.70
C SER A 93 -4.98 -4.79 10.05
N ALA A 94 -5.47 -3.74 9.36
CA ALA A 94 -5.03 -2.37 9.68
C ALA A 94 -4.96 -2.08 11.21
N PRO A 95 -5.89 -2.62 12.04
CA PRO A 95 -5.75 -2.60 13.51
C PRO A 95 -4.42 -3.12 14.07
N ASP A 96 -3.90 -4.25 13.58
CA ASP A 96 -2.69 -4.89 14.10
C ASP A 96 -1.43 -4.06 13.74
N ARG A 97 -1.36 -3.52 12.51
CA ARG A 97 -0.24 -2.66 12.09
C ARG A 97 -0.22 -1.32 12.85
N ASP A 98 -1.39 -0.72 13.05
CA ASP A 98 -1.50 0.52 13.80
C ASP A 98 -1.20 0.30 15.30
N GLN A 99 -1.55 -0.87 15.85
CA GLN A 99 -1.15 -1.25 17.21
C GLN A 99 0.36 -1.36 17.34
N VAL A 100 1.02 -2.14 16.48
CA VAL A 100 2.48 -2.29 16.47
C VAL A 100 3.18 -0.93 16.36
N ARG A 101 2.66 -0.04 15.51
CA ARG A 101 3.21 1.31 15.35
C ARG A 101 3.09 2.16 16.62
N ARG A 102 1.96 2.09 17.34
CA ARG A 102 1.76 2.81 18.60
C ARG A 102 2.67 2.27 19.71
N GLU A 103 2.70 0.95 19.90
CA GLU A 103 3.56 0.30 20.89
C GLU A 103 5.04 0.61 20.65
N HIS A 104 5.48 0.55 19.39
CA HIS A 104 6.83 0.95 19.01
C HIS A 104 7.11 2.43 19.35
N ALA A 105 6.19 3.34 19.07
CA ALA A 105 6.36 4.75 19.38
C ALA A 105 6.47 5.01 20.90
N GLU A 106 5.64 4.34 21.70
CA GLU A 106 5.66 4.41 23.17
C GLU A 106 6.99 3.88 23.73
N TRP A 107 7.41 2.69 23.29
CA TRP A 107 8.68 2.09 23.69
C TRP A 107 9.89 2.96 23.29
N SER A 108 9.93 3.45 22.05
CA SER A 108 11.01 4.30 21.56
C SER A 108 11.07 5.63 22.34
N GLN A 109 9.92 6.20 22.68
CA GLN A 109 9.85 7.41 23.50
C GLN A 109 10.35 7.15 24.93
N ALA A 110 9.97 6.04 25.55
CA ALA A 110 10.42 5.66 26.89
C ALA A 110 11.92 5.36 26.95
N THR A 111 12.46 4.71 25.90
CA THR A 111 13.85 4.25 25.86
C THR A 111 14.83 5.36 25.48
N PHE A 112 14.51 6.13 24.43
CA PHE A 112 15.43 7.11 23.86
C PHE A 112 15.08 8.56 24.21
N GLY A 113 13.92 8.79 24.82
CA GLY A 113 13.45 10.12 25.17
C GLY A 113 13.14 11.01 23.95
N ASN A 114 13.20 12.33 24.18
CA ASN A 114 12.86 13.34 23.19
C ASN A 114 14.04 13.68 22.26
N VAL A 115 14.37 12.76 21.35
CA VAL A 115 15.36 12.97 20.28
C VAL A 115 14.68 13.27 18.95
N GLY A 116 15.41 13.95 18.05
CA GLY A 116 14.92 14.31 16.72
C GLY A 116 15.04 13.19 15.67
N PRO A 117 14.56 13.42 14.43
CA PRO A 117 14.44 12.39 13.39
C PRO A 117 15.77 11.96 12.76
N VAL A 118 16.85 12.73 12.94
CA VAL A 118 18.14 12.50 12.27
C VAL A 118 18.81 11.19 12.70
N GLY A 119 18.69 10.81 13.98
CA GLY A 119 19.25 9.56 14.51
C GLY A 119 18.66 8.33 13.80
N PRO A 120 17.33 8.14 13.85
CA PRO A 120 16.66 7.05 13.14
C PRO A 120 16.94 7.03 11.64
N LEU A 121 17.04 8.18 10.97
CA LEU A 121 17.38 8.23 9.53
C LEU A 121 18.81 7.77 9.24
N LYS A 122 19.78 8.11 10.09
CA LYS A 122 21.16 7.59 9.97
C LYS A 122 21.21 6.09 10.24
N HIS A 123 20.39 5.61 11.17
CA HIS A 123 20.28 4.18 11.44
C HIS A 123 19.65 3.45 10.25
N LEU A 124 18.57 4.00 9.68
CA LEU A 124 17.88 3.44 8.52
C LEU A 124 18.82 3.21 7.32
N SER A 125 19.82 4.07 7.11
CA SER A 125 20.82 3.85 6.06
C SER A 125 21.71 2.62 6.26
N LYS A 126 21.88 2.15 7.50
CA LYS A 126 22.63 0.93 7.82
C LYS A 126 21.76 -0.30 7.62
N GLU A 127 20.54 -0.28 8.18
CA GLU A 127 19.56 -1.37 8.01
C GLU A 127 19.21 -1.61 6.53
N ALA A 128 19.21 -0.55 5.71
CA ALA A 128 19.02 -0.71 4.27
C ALA A 128 20.16 -1.49 3.59
N LEU A 129 21.39 -1.43 4.12
CA LEU A 129 22.51 -2.23 3.62
C LEU A 129 22.43 -3.68 4.12
N GLU A 130 22.00 -3.89 5.37
CA GLU A 130 21.80 -5.21 5.97
C GLU A 130 20.67 -5.95 5.23
N ALA A 131 19.54 -5.29 4.99
CA ALA A 131 18.45 -5.81 4.16
C ALA A 131 18.87 -6.09 2.70
N ALA A 132 19.80 -5.32 2.14
CA ALA A 132 20.31 -5.55 0.79
C ALA A 132 21.23 -6.78 0.70
N ASP A 133 21.99 -7.07 1.77
CA ASP A 133 22.83 -8.26 1.89
C ASP A 133 21.98 -9.53 2.14
N GLN A 134 20.89 -9.39 2.90
CA GLN A 134 20.01 -10.48 3.30
C GLN A 134 18.53 -10.19 2.97
N PRO A 135 18.14 -10.09 1.69
CA PRO A 135 16.79 -9.70 1.30
C PRO A 135 15.69 -10.67 1.74
N GLY A 136 16.06 -11.91 2.10
CA GLY A 136 15.16 -12.92 2.65
C GLY A 136 14.94 -12.82 4.16
N ASP A 137 15.71 -12.00 4.88
CA ASP A 137 15.53 -11.82 6.32
C ASP A 137 14.47 -10.74 6.61
N LEU A 138 13.33 -11.17 7.15
CA LEU A 138 12.20 -10.29 7.44
C LEU A 138 12.47 -9.31 8.59
N SER A 139 13.43 -9.58 9.50
CA SER A 139 13.75 -8.63 10.57
C SER A 139 14.36 -7.34 10.02
N GLU A 140 15.22 -7.43 9.02
CA GLU A 140 15.86 -6.27 8.39
C GLU A 140 14.83 -5.33 7.74
N TRP A 141 13.79 -5.89 7.13
CA TRP A 141 12.65 -5.11 6.62
C TRP A 141 11.83 -4.47 7.74
N ALA A 142 11.67 -5.17 8.87
CA ALA A 142 10.97 -4.64 10.03
C ALA A 142 11.73 -3.48 10.67
N ASP A 143 13.06 -3.58 10.79
CA ASP A 143 13.92 -2.52 11.32
C ASP A 143 13.84 -1.26 10.45
N MET A 144 13.88 -1.40 9.12
CA MET A 144 13.62 -0.28 8.22
C MET A 144 12.26 0.38 8.47
N GLN A 145 11.21 -0.43 8.67
CA GLN A 145 9.86 0.09 8.89
C GLN A 145 9.74 0.84 10.23
N PHE A 146 10.32 0.30 11.31
CA PHE A 146 10.34 0.93 12.63
C PHE A 146 11.11 2.25 12.62
N LEU A 147 12.29 2.28 12.01
CA LEU A 147 13.12 3.48 11.93
C LEU A 147 12.47 4.59 11.09
N LEU A 148 11.80 4.22 9.99
CA LEU A 148 11.06 5.19 9.18
C LEU A 148 9.87 5.79 9.94
N TRP A 149 9.11 4.96 10.66
CA TRP A 149 8.01 5.44 11.51
C TRP A 149 8.52 6.35 12.63
N ASP A 150 9.64 6.00 13.26
CA ASP A 150 10.25 6.80 14.32
C ASP A 150 10.71 8.17 13.81
N ALA A 151 11.36 8.19 12.64
CA ALA A 151 11.77 9.42 11.99
C ALA A 151 10.56 10.31 11.66
N GLN A 152 9.49 9.75 11.08
CA GLN A 152 8.28 10.49 10.72
C GLN A 152 7.61 11.10 11.95
N ARG A 153 7.37 10.32 13.02
CA ARG A 153 6.72 10.84 14.23
C ARG A 153 7.55 11.94 14.89
N ARG A 154 8.89 11.78 14.94
CA ARG A 154 9.81 12.76 15.54
C ARG A 154 9.94 14.04 14.71
N ALA A 155 9.66 13.96 13.40
CA ALA A 155 9.55 15.11 12.51
C ALA A 155 8.15 15.76 12.55
N GLY A 156 7.18 15.19 13.27
CA GLY A 156 5.80 15.67 13.30
C GLY A 156 5.05 15.44 11.98
N ILE A 157 5.49 14.50 11.15
CA ILE A 157 4.85 14.17 9.87
C ILE A 157 3.65 13.27 10.13
N THR A 158 2.46 13.69 9.70
CA THR A 158 1.24 12.86 9.83
C THR A 158 1.11 11.86 8.68
N ASP A 159 0.29 10.83 8.89
CA ASP A 159 0.02 9.82 7.87
C ASP A 159 -0.65 10.43 6.63
N GLU A 160 -1.50 11.45 6.79
CA GLU A 160 -2.10 12.18 5.67
C GLU A 160 -1.05 12.96 4.88
N GLN A 161 -0.12 13.64 5.57
CA GLN A 161 0.93 14.42 4.93
C GLN A 161 1.87 13.54 4.12
N ILE A 162 2.36 12.43 4.70
CA ILE A 162 3.24 11.53 3.96
C ILE A 162 2.51 10.83 2.82
N THR A 163 1.24 10.43 3.03
CA THR A 163 0.43 9.80 1.97
C THR A 163 0.24 10.75 0.79
N GLN A 164 -0.10 12.02 1.04
CA GLN A 164 -0.23 13.01 -0.02
C GLN A 164 1.10 13.26 -0.72
N ALA A 165 2.20 13.39 0.03
CA ALA A 165 3.53 13.55 -0.55
C ALA A 165 3.94 12.35 -1.42
N MET A 166 3.57 11.12 -1.03
CA MET A 166 3.78 9.92 -1.84
C MET A 166 2.96 9.94 -3.13
N ILE A 167 1.69 10.36 -3.09
CA ILE A 167 0.83 10.52 -4.28
C ILE A 167 1.46 11.51 -5.26
N ASP A 168 1.83 12.69 -4.77
CA ASP A 168 2.39 13.75 -5.60
C ASP A 168 3.75 13.34 -6.18
N LYS A 169 4.60 12.72 -5.34
CA LYS A 169 5.90 12.22 -5.77
C LYS A 169 5.78 11.10 -6.80
N LEU A 170 4.80 10.22 -6.69
CA LEU A 170 4.54 9.17 -7.66
C LEU A 170 4.12 9.74 -9.02
N ALA A 171 3.28 10.78 -9.03
CA ALA A 171 2.88 11.47 -10.26
C ALA A 171 4.11 12.08 -10.97
N VAL A 172 5.00 12.74 -10.23
CA VAL A 172 6.27 13.28 -10.77
C VAL A 172 7.17 12.15 -11.29
N ASN A 173 7.31 11.04 -10.55
CA ASN A 173 8.18 9.94 -10.95
C ASN A 173 7.72 9.25 -12.24
N LYS A 174 6.40 9.16 -12.47
CA LYS A 174 5.81 8.61 -13.71
C LYS A 174 6.06 9.46 -14.95
N GLN A 175 6.36 10.74 -14.79
CA GLN A 175 6.65 11.67 -15.88
C GLN A 175 8.15 11.76 -16.22
N ARG A 176 9.01 11.05 -15.49
CA ARG A 176 10.47 11.06 -15.70
C ARG A 176 10.90 10.00 -16.68
N GLU A 177 12.03 10.26 -17.31
CA GLU A 177 12.77 9.25 -18.05
C GLU A 177 13.71 8.48 -17.12
N TRP A 178 13.74 7.16 -17.32
CA TRP A 178 14.49 6.22 -16.51
C TRP A 178 15.42 5.40 -17.42
N PRO A 179 16.66 5.12 -16.97
CA PRO A 179 17.56 4.24 -17.71
C PRO A 179 17.06 2.80 -17.69
N GLU A 180 17.62 1.97 -18.58
CA GLU A 180 17.33 0.55 -18.67
C GLU A 180 17.49 -0.18 -17.32
N PRO A 181 16.60 -1.12 -17.00
CA PRO A 181 16.71 -1.92 -15.78
C PRO A 181 18.01 -2.74 -15.70
N LYS A 182 18.73 -2.57 -14.59
CA LYS A 182 19.83 -3.43 -14.11
C LYS A 182 19.49 -3.99 -12.73
N ASP A 183 19.70 -5.29 -12.55
CA ASP A 183 19.48 -5.94 -11.25
C ASP A 183 20.56 -5.53 -10.24
N GLY A 184 20.19 -5.46 -8.96
CA GLY A 184 21.10 -5.07 -7.86
C GLY A 184 21.55 -3.60 -7.80
N GLU A 185 21.28 -2.79 -8.82
CA GLU A 185 21.79 -1.42 -8.92
C GLU A 185 20.70 -0.33 -8.74
N PRO A 186 20.98 0.76 -8.00
CA PRO A 186 20.07 1.90 -7.90
C PRO A 186 19.78 2.54 -9.27
N ARG A 187 18.50 2.80 -9.57
CA ARG A 187 18.12 3.57 -10.76
C ARG A 187 17.94 5.04 -10.42
N LEU A 188 18.68 5.90 -11.08
CA LEU A 188 18.52 7.35 -11.00
C LEU A 188 17.83 7.86 -12.27
N HIS A 189 16.87 8.76 -12.10
CA HIS A 189 16.21 9.45 -13.21
C HIS A 189 17.21 10.27 -14.04
N ILE A 190 16.97 10.36 -15.34
CA ILE A 190 17.77 11.19 -16.24
C ILE A 190 17.43 12.66 -15.95
N LYS A 191 18.45 13.48 -15.68
CA LYS A 191 18.27 14.94 -15.55
C LYS A 191 18.32 15.55 -16.94
N SER A 192 17.26 16.22 -17.37
CA SER A 192 17.33 17.12 -18.54
C SER A 192 18.38 18.19 -18.24
N GLN A 193 19.39 18.36 -19.10
CA GLN A 193 20.34 19.47 -18.95
C GLN A 193 19.56 20.80 -18.98
N PRO A 194 19.85 21.77 -18.11
CA PRO A 194 19.30 23.12 -18.29
C PRO A 194 19.82 23.64 -19.63
N ALA A 195 18.90 24.09 -20.50
CA ALA A 195 19.29 24.85 -21.69
C ALA A 195 20.16 26.02 -21.22
N LEU A 196 21.38 26.10 -21.74
CA LEU A 196 22.25 27.25 -21.56
C LEU A 196 21.44 28.49 -21.97
N GLN A 197 21.11 29.35 -21.01
CA GLN A 197 20.61 30.68 -21.32
C GLN A 197 21.78 31.42 -21.97
N GLU A 198 21.76 31.54 -23.29
CA GLU A 198 22.61 32.48 -24.01
C GLU A 198 22.32 33.88 -23.46
N VAL A 199 23.31 34.42 -22.74
CA VAL A 199 23.31 35.81 -22.31
C VAL A 199 23.54 36.64 -23.58
N HIS A 200 22.48 37.26 -24.08
CA HIS A 200 22.61 38.35 -25.04
C HIS A 200 23.23 39.54 -24.31
N ASP A 201 24.54 39.74 -24.52
CA ASP A 201 25.19 41.01 -24.21
C ASP A 201 24.71 42.07 -25.22
N GLU A 202 23.85 42.98 -24.77
CA GLU A 202 23.59 44.23 -25.47
C GLU A 202 24.72 45.23 -25.20
N LYS A 203 25.34 45.72 -26.27
CA LYS A 203 26.01 47.03 -26.28
C LYS A 203 25.84 47.71 -27.62
#